data_AF-A0A0A3I754-F1
#
_entry.id   AF-A0A0A3I754-F1
#
_cell.length_a   1.000
_cell.length_b   1.000
_cell.length_c   1.000
_cell.angle_alpha   90.00
_cell.angle_beta   90.00
_cell.angle_gamma   90.00
#
_symmetry.space_group_name_H-M   'P 1'
#
loop_
_entity.id
_entity.type
_entity.pdbx_description
1 polymer ?
#
loop_
_entity_poly.entity_id
_entity_poly.type
_entity_poly.pdbx_seq_one_letter_code
_entity_poly.pdbx_strand_id
1 'polypeptide(L)' 'MDKDQQEHKKFLEEQVEWGRQRDAILEQIENKLYEMKELAEYARDNELTPIERSRLQEQMNTLNQGVHSLEQQLQSEVN' A
#
# COMPACT_ATOMS: atom_id res chain seq x y z
N MET A 1 0.50 38.09 13.16
CA MET A 1 1.42 37.24 12.39
C MET A 1 1.77 37.98 11.14
N ASP A 2 3.06 38.00 10.81
CA ASP A 2 3.53 38.58 9.56
C ASP A 2 3.08 37.73 8.37
N LYS A 3 2.99 38.31 7.17
CA LYS A 3 2.54 37.62 5.95
C LYS A 3 3.43 36.42 5.63
N ASP A 4 4.74 36.58 5.78
CA ASP A 4 5.74 35.53 5.57
C ASP A 4 5.54 34.36 6.55
N GLN A 5 5.12 34.65 7.79
CA GLN A 5 4.81 33.61 8.78
C GLN A 5 3.54 32.83 8.42
N GLN A 6 2.54 33.47 7.80
CA GLN A 6 1.33 32.81 7.34
C GLN A 6 1.60 31.91 6.14
N GLU A 7 2.40 32.39 5.17
CA GLU A 7 2.79 31.61 4.00
C GLU A 7 3.65 30.40 4.40
N HIS A 8 4.62 30.60 5.31
CA HIS A 8 5.44 29.50 5.81
C HIS A 8 4.61 28.45 6.57
N LYS A 9 3.67 28.89 7.42
CA LYS A 9 2.76 27.98 8.11
C LYS A 9 1.93 27.17 7.12
N LYS A 10 1.36 27.81 6.11
CA LYS A 10 0.53 27.12 5.10
C LYS A 10 1.35 26.07 4.34
N PHE A 11 2.57 26.40 3.95
CA PHE A 11 3.49 25.45 3.33
C PHE A 11 3.74 24.22 4.22
N LEU A 12 4.00 24.42 5.51
CA LEU A 12 4.20 23.31 6.45
C LEU A 12 2.94 22.45 6.63
N GLU A 13 1.76 23.06 6.66
CA GLU A 13 0.48 22.33 6.72
C GLU A 13 0.27 21.46 5.47
N GLU A 14 0.60 21.98 4.29
CA GLU A 14 0.57 21.23 3.03
C GLU A 14 1.56 20.05 3.03
N GLN A 15 2.77 20.24 3.57
CA GLN A 15 3.76 19.16 3.69
C GLN A 15 3.33 18.05 4.67
N VAL A 16 2.68 18.43 5.78
CA VAL A 16 2.14 17.45 6.74
C VAL A 16 1.02 16.63 6.10
N GLU A 17 0.12 17.28 5.38
CA GLU A 17 -0.99 16.58 4.72
C GLU A 17 -0.47 15.66 3.60
N TRP A 18 0.51 16.10 2.82
CA TRP A 18 1.19 15.26 1.84
C TRP A 18 1.83 14.02 2.49
N GLY A 19 2.50 14.18 3.64
CA GLY A 19 3.06 13.05 4.39
C GLY A 19 2.00 12.04 4.85
N ARG A 20 0.86 12.54 5.37
CA ARG A 20 -0.25 11.68 5.83
C ARG A 20 -0.88 10.86 4.71
N GLN A 21 -1.04 11.47 3.54
CA GLN A 21 -1.59 10.77 2.37
C GLN A 21 -0.69 9.60 1.96
N ARG A 22 0.63 9.81 1.97
CA ARG A 22 1.62 8.78 1.66
C ARG A 22 1.64 7.67 2.71
N ASP A 23 1.61 8.02 3.98
CA ASP A 23 1.56 7.05 5.08
C ASP A 23 0.33 6.14 4.95
N ALA A 24 -0.84 6.70 4.60
CA ALA A 24 -2.06 5.91 4.39
C ALA A 24 -1.98 4.95 3.20
N ILE A 25 -1.25 5.31 2.14
CA ILE A 25 -1.00 4.40 1.00
C ILE A 25 -0.04 3.28 1.41
N LEU A 26 1.01 3.61 2.16
CA LEU A 26 1.99 2.64 2.64
C LEU A 26 1.36 1.61 3.60
N GLU A 27 0.46 2.05 4.49
CA GLU A 27 -0.29 1.15 5.38
C GLU A 27 -1.15 0.15 4.57
N GLN A 28 -1.78 0.60 3.48
CA GLN A 28 -2.55 -0.29 2.59
C GLN A 28 -1.66 -1.30 1.86
N ILE A 29 -0.46 -0.89 1.43
CA ILE A 29 0.52 -1.79 0.83
C ILE A 29 0.95 -2.84 1.86
N GLU A 30 1.31 -2.40 3.07
CA GLU A 30 1.76 -3.28 4.14
C GLU A 30 0.70 -4.34 4.48
N ASN A 31 -0.56 -3.94 4.63
CA ASN A 31 -1.67 -4.87 4.89
C ASN A 31 -1.79 -5.94 3.80
N LYS A 32 -1.69 -5.56 2.52
CA LYS A 32 -1.74 -6.52 1.40
C LYS A 32 -0.54 -7.47 1.40
N LEU A 33 0.65 -6.97 1.74
CA LEU A 33 1.85 -7.80 1.83
C LEU A 33 1.76 -8.80 2.99
N TYR A 34 1.14 -8.41 4.12
CA TYR A 34 0.84 -9.35 5.20
C TYR A 34 -0.16 -10.42 4.76
N GLU A 35 -1.25 -10.05 4.06
CA GLU A 35 -2.19 -11.04 3.50
C GLU A 35 -1.47 -12.02 2.55
N MET A 36 -0.58 -11.53 1.68
CA MET A 36 0.22 -12.38 0.79
C MET A 36 1.12 -13.34 1.57
N LYS A 37 1.72 -12.87 2.68
CA LYS A 37 2.53 -13.70 3.55
C LYS A 37 1.69 -14.82 4.18
N GLU A 38 0.52 -14.50 4.72
CA GLU A 38 -0.38 -15.49 5.32
C GLU A 38 -0.80 -16.56 4.30
N LEU A 39 -1.11 -16.16 3.06
CA LEU A 39 -1.41 -17.09 1.96
C LEU A 39 -0.22 -18.01 1.63
N ALA A 40 0.99 -17.46 1.61
CA ALA A 40 2.20 -18.23 1.35
C ALA A 40 2.53 -19.23 2.48
N GLU A 41 2.34 -18.81 3.73
CA GLU A 41 2.50 -19.68 4.90
C GLU A 41 1.45 -20.80 4.90
N TYR A 42 0.18 -20.47 4.61
CA TYR A 42 -0.87 -21.47 4.46
C TYR A 42 -0.55 -22.48 3.35
N ALA A 43 -0.05 -22.01 2.20
CA ALA A 43 0.31 -22.88 1.09
C ALA A 43 1.53 -23.78 1.38
N ARG A 44 2.44 -23.34 2.25
CA ARG A 44 3.59 -24.13 2.72
C ARG A 44 3.16 -25.22 3.69
N ASP A 45 2.24 -24.89 4.61
CA ASP A 45 1.90 -25.73 5.75
C ASP A 45 0.76 -26.73 5.46
N ASN A 46 0.13 -26.65 4.28
CA ASN A 46 -0.99 -27.52 3.89
C ASN A 46 -0.71 -28.25 2.55
N GLU A 47 -1.15 -29.49 2.46
CA GLU A 47 -1.19 -30.22 1.18
C GLU A 47 -2.36 -29.74 0.33
N LEU A 48 -2.08 -28.84 -0.61
CA LEU A 48 -3.09 -28.27 -1.49
C LEU A 48 -3.37 -29.15 -2.71
N THR A 49 -4.65 -29.37 -2.98
CA THR A 49 -5.10 -29.89 -4.27
C THR A 49 -4.78 -28.91 -5.39
N PRO A 50 -4.76 -29.36 -6.66
CA PRO A 50 -4.56 -28.45 -7.81
C PRO A 50 -5.59 -27.31 -7.86
N ILE A 51 -6.82 -27.56 -7.44
CA ILE A 51 -7.90 -26.56 -7.42
C ILE A 51 -7.62 -25.49 -6.36
N GLU A 52 -7.23 -25.90 -5.15
CA GLU A 52 -6.89 -24.96 -4.07
C GLU A 52 -5.65 -24.14 -4.41
N ARG A 53 -4.63 -24.76 -5.00
CA ARG A 53 -3.44 -24.06 -5.50
C ARG A 53 -3.79 -23.00 -6.55
N SER A 54 -4.69 -23.33 -7.47
CA SER A 54 -5.16 -22.38 -8.48
C SER A 54 -5.87 -21.17 -7.86
N ARG A 55 -6.74 -21.41 -6.86
CA ARG A 55 -7.44 -20.34 -6.14
C ARG A 55 -6.48 -19.44 -5.36
N LEU A 56 -5.50 -20.05 -4.68
CA LEU A 56 -4.46 -19.31 -3.97
C LEU A 56 -3.62 -18.44 -4.89
N GLN A 57 -3.25 -18.98 -6.06
CA GLN A 57 -2.53 -18.22 -7.06
C GLN A 57 -3.34 -17.03 -7.58
N GLU A 58 -4.64 -17.20 -7.78
CA GLU A 58 -5.54 -16.10 -8.17
C GLU A 58 -5.59 -15.00 -7.10
N GLN A 59 -5.76 -15.37 -5.83
CA GLN A 59 -5.72 -14.43 -4.70
C GLN A 59 -4.38 -13.68 -4.63
N MET A 60 -3.26 -14.40 -4.76
CA MET A 60 -1.92 -13.81 -4.77
C MET A 60 -1.73 -12.81 -5.92
N ASN A 61 -2.28 -13.13 -7.10
CA ASN A 61 -2.22 -12.24 -8.26
C ASN A 61 -3.06 -10.97 -8.03
N THR A 62 -4.25 -11.09 -7.44
CA THR A 62 -5.08 -9.94 -7.09
C THR A 62 -4.38 -9.03 -6.07
N LEU A 63 -3.75 -9.60 -5.04
CA LEU A 63 -3.00 -8.83 -4.05
C LEU A 63 -1.81 -8.10 -4.69
N ASN A 64 -1.03 -8.80 -5.53
CA ASN A 64 0.07 -8.21 -6.29
C ASN A 64 -0.38 -7.03 -7.17
N GLN A 65 -1.49 -7.18 -7.89
CA GLN A 65 -2.05 -6.09 -8.70
C GLN A 65 -2.46 -4.89 -7.83
N GLY A 66 -3.04 -5.15 -6.66
CA GLY A 66 -3.39 -4.11 -5.69
C GLY A 66 -2.17 -3.37 -5.16
N VAL A 67 -1.11 -4.08 -4.79
CA VAL A 67 0.17 -3.47 -4.37
C VAL A 67 0.73 -2.62 -5.49
N HIS A 68 0.79 -3.13 -6.72
CA HIS A 68 1.35 -2.38 -7.85
C HIS A 68 0.56 -1.10 -8.14
N SER A 69 -0.77 -1.15 -8.05
CA SER A 69 -1.61 0.04 -8.21
C SER A 69 -1.34 1.10 -7.14
N LEU A 70 -1.13 0.68 -5.88
CA LEU A 70 -0.83 1.59 -4.78
C LEU A 70 0.60 2.18 -4.90
N GLU A 71 1.57 1.38 -5.35
CA GLU A 71 2.91 1.87 -5.66
C GLU A 71 2.90 2.93 -6.77
N GLN A 72 2.10 2.72 -7.81
CA GLN A 72 1.91 3.71 -8.87
C GLN A 72 1.27 5.00 -8.33
N GLN A 73 0.26 4.88 -7.46
CA GLN A 73 -0.34 6.05 -6.81
C GLN A 73 0.71 6.83 -5.99
N LEU A 74 1.50 6.13 -5.17
CA LEU A 74 2.55 6.73 -4.34
C LEU A 74 3.64 7.45 -5.16
N GLN A 75 3.94 6.94 -6.35
CA GLN A 75 4.87 7.57 -7.31
C GLN A 75 4.22 8.75 -8.04
N SER A 76 2.92 8.70 -8.30
CA SER A 76 2.20 9.78 -8.98
C SER A 76 2.04 11.05 -8.13
N GLU A 77 1.99 10.90 -6.80
CA GLU A 77 1.98 12.03 -5.83
C GLU A 77 3.34 12.74 -5.70
N VAL A 78 4.33 12.40 -6.54
CA VAL A 78 5.65 13.04 -6.64
C VAL A 78 5.72 14.07 -7.78
N ASN A 79 4.65 14.30 -8.54
CA ASN A 79 4.60 15.31 -9.63
C ASN A 79 3.68 16.49 -9.34
#